data_AF-A0A8B8C5Z4-F1
#
_entry.id   AF-A0A8B8C5Z4-F1
#
_cell.length_a   1.000
_cell.length_b   1.000
_cell.length_c   1.000
_cell.angle_alpha   90.00
_cell.angle_beta   90.00
_cell.angle_gamma   90.00
#
_symmetry.space_group_name_H-M   'P 1'
#
loop_
_entity.id
_entity.type
_entity.pdbx_description
1 polymer ?
#
loop_
_entity_poly.entity_id
_entity_poly.type
_entity_poly.pdbx_seq_one_letter_code
_entity_poly.pdbx_strand_id
1 'polypeptide(L)'
;MRERLSQSNAEDLRELMLRIYQRHPSHVLDVLDLPSANQDAGQPTPDPDRTAPAWCRCSFCREMPTDVENLCCRQTPQNCHSRLRDFETIVLDELVLEVARRYREDMFGLQPDNDFNKCNRHAAYRQYVLWIHGHLGAGNRRTIPSCCVLRIRDKYPDPLGHYVGFIDGRLG
;
A
#
# COMPACT_ATOMS: atom_id res chain seq x y z
N MET A 1 -15.94 3.58 13.96
CA MET A 1 -14.80 2.86 14.59
C MET A 1 -13.84 3.85 15.25
N ARG A 2 -13.32 4.85 14.54
CA ARG A 2 -12.47 5.92 15.13
C ARG A 2 -13.14 6.68 16.29
N GLU A 3 -14.41 7.05 16.13
CA GLU A 3 -15.18 7.73 17.20
C GLU A 3 -15.43 6.86 18.42
N ARG A 4 -15.59 5.55 18.21
CA ARG A 4 -15.74 4.59 19.31
C ARG A 4 -14.44 4.45 20.10
N LEU A 5 -13.31 4.40 19.41
CA LEU A 5 -11.97 4.36 20.02
C LEU A 5 -11.65 5.66 20.77
N SER A 6 -12.10 6.82 20.28
CA SER A 6 -11.89 8.11 20.98
C SER A 6 -12.76 8.31 22.22
N GLN A 7 -13.85 7.54 22.35
CA GLN A 7 -14.76 7.58 23.50
C GLN A 7 -14.48 6.48 24.53
N SER A 8 -13.62 5.51 24.20
CA SER A 8 -13.21 4.44 25.12
C SER A 8 -12.28 4.96 26.21
N ASN A 9 -12.44 4.43 27.42
CA ASN A 9 -11.52 4.73 28.52
C ASN A 9 -10.17 4.00 28.31
N ALA A 10 -9.17 4.34 29.13
CA ALA A 10 -7.81 3.82 28.99
C ALA A 10 -7.72 2.29 29.23
N GLU A 11 -8.61 1.73 30.04
CA GLU A 11 -8.61 0.32 30.42
C GLU A 11 -9.16 -0.56 29.29
N ASP A 12 -10.29 -0.13 28.69
CA ASP A 12 -10.88 -0.74 27.50
C ASP A 12 -9.90 -0.72 26.32
N LEU A 13 -9.16 0.39 26.16
CA LEU A 13 -8.15 0.52 25.11
C LEU A 13 -6.97 -0.43 25.33
N ARG A 14 -6.53 -0.59 26.59
CA ARG A 14 -5.46 -1.51 26.96
C ARG A 14 -5.86 -2.96 26.70
N GLU A 15 -7.08 -3.35 27.05
CA GLU A 15 -7.57 -4.70 26.80
C GLU A 15 -7.75 -4.97 25.30
N LEU A 16 -8.22 -3.98 24.53
CA LEU A 16 -8.28 -4.08 23.09
C LEU A 16 -6.88 -4.28 22.48
N MET A 17 -5.86 -3.54 22.94
CA MET A 17 -4.48 -3.73 22.50
C MET A 17 -3.94 -5.13 22.80
N LEU A 18 -4.22 -5.68 23.99
CA LEU A 18 -3.83 -7.04 24.35
C LEU A 18 -4.51 -8.08 23.46
N ARG A 19 -5.80 -7.88 23.11
CA ARG A 19 -6.53 -8.76 22.18
C ARG A 19 -5.97 -8.68 20.76
N ILE A 20 -5.56 -7.50 20.30
CA ILE A 20 -4.90 -7.32 19.00
C ILE A 20 -3.55 -8.05 19.01
N TYR A 21 -2.74 -7.89 20.07
CA TYR A 21 -1.46 -8.59 20.22
C TYR A 21 -1.61 -10.11 20.20
N GLN A 22 -2.58 -10.66 20.95
CA GLN A 22 -2.82 -12.10 21.00
C GLN A 22 -3.21 -12.68 19.64
N ARG A 23 -3.94 -11.92 18.82
CA ARG A 23 -4.46 -12.41 17.55
C ARG A 23 -3.51 -12.14 16.39
N HIS A 24 -2.81 -11.01 16.45
CA HIS A 24 -1.96 -10.50 15.40
C HIS A 24 -0.77 -9.73 16.02
N PRO A 25 0.22 -10.44 16.59
CA PRO A 25 1.30 -9.81 17.37
C PRO A 25 2.14 -8.82 16.57
N SER A 26 2.32 -9.05 15.27
CA SER A 26 3.05 -8.13 14.37
C SER A 26 2.48 -6.70 14.39
N HIS A 27 1.15 -6.55 14.34
CA HIS A 27 0.49 -5.24 14.33
C HIS A 27 0.72 -4.40 15.60
N VAL A 28 1.08 -5.04 16.71
CA VAL A 28 1.38 -4.34 17.97
C VAL A 28 2.88 -4.13 18.12
N LEU A 29 3.71 -5.12 17.75
CA LEU A 29 5.17 -5.01 17.76
C LEU A 29 5.64 -3.87 16.85
N ASP A 30 5.07 -3.73 15.66
CA ASP A 30 5.39 -2.65 14.72
C ASP A 30 5.09 -1.25 15.28
N VAL A 31 4.16 -1.14 16.24
CA VAL A 31 3.79 0.10 16.93
C VAL A 31 4.66 0.35 18.17
N LEU A 32 5.00 -0.71 18.91
CA LEU A 32 5.84 -0.65 20.10
C LEU A 32 7.31 -0.37 19.76
N ASP A 33 7.78 -0.86 18.61
CA ASP A 33 9.12 -0.64 18.09
C ASP A 33 9.25 0.67 17.28
N LEU A 34 8.16 1.47 17.20
CA LEU A 34 8.27 2.83 16.66
C LEU A 34 9.19 3.64 17.58
N PRO A 35 10.28 4.22 17.04
CA PRO A 35 11.06 5.19 17.79
C PRO A 35 10.11 6.31 18.23
N SER A 36 10.08 6.63 19.54
CA SER A 36 9.47 7.85 20.06
C SER A 36 9.80 9.00 19.11
N ALA A 37 8.77 9.73 18.66
CA ALA A 37 8.74 10.69 17.55
C ALA A 37 9.88 11.75 17.52
N ASN A 38 11.11 11.30 17.33
CA ASN A 38 12.33 12.11 17.35
C ASN A 38 13.46 11.51 16.48
N GLN A 39 13.12 10.63 15.54
CA GLN A 39 14.04 10.23 14.48
C GLN A 39 13.56 10.78 13.15
N ASP A 40 13.91 12.04 12.89
CA ASP A 40 13.96 12.71 11.58
C ASP A 40 15.03 12.06 10.68
N ALA A 41 14.97 10.75 10.50
CA ALA A 41 15.82 10.04 9.56
C ALA A 41 15.10 9.96 8.20
N GLY A 42 15.14 11.06 7.44
CA GLY A 42 15.06 11.03 5.99
C GLY A 42 13.73 10.63 5.36
N GLN A 43 12.58 10.96 5.97
CA GLN A 43 11.32 10.88 5.24
C GLN A 43 11.33 11.91 4.10
N PRO A 44 11.12 11.49 2.83
CA PRO A 44 11.09 12.44 1.73
C PRO A 44 9.95 13.42 1.96
N THR A 45 10.30 14.66 2.24
CA THR A 45 9.35 15.76 2.38
C THR A 45 8.56 15.89 1.08
N PRO A 46 7.28 16.31 1.14
CA PRO A 46 6.59 16.70 -0.07
C PRO A 46 7.43 17.77 -0.77
N ASP A 47 7.70 17.53 -2.05
CA ASP A 47 8.43 18.45 -2.91
C ASP A 47 7.73 19.82 -2.88
N PRO A 48 8.39 20.89 -2.40
CA PRO A 48 7.75 22.19 -2.16
C PRO A 48 7.19 22.83 -3.44
N ASP A 49 7.70 22.43 -4.61
CA ASP A 49 7.22 22.92 -5.91
C ASP A 49 6.03 22.11 -6.47
N ARG A 50 5.63 21.04 -5.79
CA ARG A 50 4.66 20.08 -6.33
C ARG A 50 3.29 20.24 -5.68
N THR A 51 2.39 20.88 -6.42
CA THR A 51 0.99 21.04 -6.01
C THR A 51 0.27 19.69 -6.06
N ALA A 52 -0.18 19.19 -4.91
CA ALA A 52 -1.03 18.01 -4.86
C ALA A 52 -2.41 18.33 -5.47
N PRO A 53 -3.06 17.38 -6.16
CA PRO A 53 -4.40 17.59 -6.70
C PRO A 53 -5.42 17.94 -5.61
N ALA A 54 -6.48 18.68 -5.96
CA ALA A 54 -7.52 19.13 -5.01
C ALA A 54 -8.24 17.98 -4.29
N TRP A 55 -8.33 16.80 -4.92
CA TRP A 55 -8.92 15.59 -4.34
C TRP A 55 -7.95 14.83 -3.40
N CYS A 56 -6.70 15.27 -3.28
CA CYS A 56 -5.68 14.64 -2.44
C CYS A 56 -5.73 15.14 -1.00
N ARG A 57 -5.76 14.20 -0.04
CA ARG A 57 -5.62 14.50 1.40
C ARG A 57 -4.22 14.22 1.95
N CYS A 58 -3.51 13.25 1.37
CA CYS A 58 -2.23 12.77 1.88
C CYS A 58 -1.00 13.56 1.38
N SER A 59 -1.20 14.58 0.54
CA SER A 59 -0.18 15.39 -0.17
C SER A 59 0.78 14.66 -1.14
N PHE A 60 0.73 13.33 -1.25
CA PHE A 60 1.64 12.57 -2.13
C PHE A 60 1.03 12.08 -3.46
N CYS A 61 -0.24 12.37 -3.75
CA CYS A 61 -0.86 11.96 -5.02
C CYS A 61 -0.45 12.88 -6.19
N ARG A 62 -0.60 12.37 -7.41
CA ARG A 62 -0.57 13.14 -8.67
C ARG A 62 -1.78 12.74 -9.53
N GLU A 63 -2.10 13.58 -10.51
CA GLU A 63 -3.02 13.22 -11.59
C GLU A 63 -2.54 11.95 -12.28
N MET A 64 -3.48 11.03 -12.49
CA MET A 64 -3.30 9.76 -13.18
C MET A 64 -3.95 9.84 -14.56
N PRO A 65 -3.58 8.97 -15.52
CA PRO A 65 -4.13 9.04 -16.88
C PRO A 65 -5.65 8.85 -16.97
N THR A 66 -6.27 8.21 -15.96
CA THR A 66 -7.71 7.96 -15.94
C THR A 66 -8.35 8.45 -14.64
N ASP A 67 -9.60 8.92 -14.72
CA ASP A 67 -10.36 9.40 -13.56
C ASP A 67 -10.55 8.33 -12.48
N VAL A 68 -10.67 7.06 -12.89
CA VAL A 68 -10.79 5.92 -11.97
C VAL A 68 -9.52 5.78 -11.11
N GLU A 69 -8.35 6.13 -11.66
CA GLU A 69 -7.05 6.10 -10.97
C GLU A 69 -6.77 7.36 -10.15
N ASN A 70 -7.57 8.42 -10.29
CA ASN A 70 -7.50 9.65 -9.49
C ASN A 70 -8.08 9.46 -8.07
N LEU A 71 -7.47 8.52 -7.33
CA LEU A 71 -7.87 8.12 -6.00
C LEU A 71 -6.77 8.44 -4.97
N CYS A 72 -7.16 9.04 -3.84
CA CYS A 72 -6.28 9.24 -2.69
C CYS A 72 -6.47 8.13 -1.64
N CYS A 73 -5.42 7.79 -0.88
CA CYS A 73 -5.52 6.88 0.27
C CYS A 73 -6.32 7.46 1.45
N ARG A 74 -6.64 8.77 1.39
CA ARG A 74 -7.43 9.55 2.36
C ARG A 74 -6.83 9.64 3.77
N GLN A 75 -5.56 9.30 3.94
CA GLN A 75 -4.85 9.50 5.21
C GLN A 75 -4.19 10.88 5.30
N THR A 76 -3.73 11.25 6.50
CA THR A 76 -2.86 12.41 6.70
C THR A 76 -1.50 12.19 6.06
N PRO A 77 -0.71 13.24 5.76
CA PRO A 77 0.63 13.09 5.20
C PRO A 77 1.53 12.12 6.00
N GLN A 78 1.49 12.19 7.33
CA GLN A 78 2.30 11.32 8.22
C GLN A 78 1.86 9.84 8.16
N ASN A 79 0.60 9.58 7.82
CA ASN A 79 0.01 8.24 7.78
C ASN A 79 -0.34 7.80 6.35
N CYS A 80 0.23 8.45 5.34
CA CYS A 80 0.00 8.06 3.95
C CYS A 80 0.44 6.62 3.77
N HIS A 81 -0.43 5.77 3.18
CA HIS A 81 -0.10 4.35 3.00
C HIS A 81 1.25 4.16 2.30
N SER A 82 1.59 5.00 1.30
CA SER A 82 2.87 4.93 0.57
C SER A 82 4.12 5.30 1.39
N ARG A 83 3.96 5.70 2.67
CA ARG A 83 5.02 6.11 3.59
C ARG A 83 5.10 5.24 4.85
N LEU A 84 4.17 4.29 5.02
CA LEU A 84 4.18 3.37 6.14
C LEU A 84 5.31 2.36 6.00
N ARG A 85 5.89 1.91 7.12
CA ARG A 85 6.90 0.84 7.12
C ARG A 85 6.32 -0.46 6.55
N ASP A 86 5.09 -0.79 6.93
CA ASP A 86 4.34 -1.93 6.39
C ASP A 86 4.23 -1.90 4.86
N PHE A 87 4.10 -0.71 4.26
CA PHE A 87 4.08 -0.59 2.80
C PHE A 87 5.44 -0.91 2.19
N GLU A 88 6.53 -0.44 2.80
CA GLU A 88 7.88 -0.79 2.36
C GLU A 88 8.07 -2.31 2.43
N THR A 89 7.70 -2.96 3.53
CA THR A 89 7.88 -4.41 3.72
C THR A 89 6.93 -5.26 2.88
N ILE A 90 5.63 -4.96 2.86
CA ILE A 90 4.62 -5.83 2.23
C ILE A 90 4.56 -5.59 0.71
N VAL A 91 4.81 -4.35 0.26
CA VAL A 91 4.53 -3.92 -1.12
C VAL A 91 5.80 -3.66 -1.92
N LEU A 92 6.92 -3.29 -1.28
CA LEU A 92 8.17 -2.93 -1.99
C LEU A 92 9.37 -3.82 -1.68
N ASP A 93 9.30 -4.71 -0.69
CA ASP A 93 10.38 -5.62 -0.38
C ASP A 93 10.52 -6.71 -1.46
N GLU A 94 11.71 -6.82 -2.02
CA GLU A 94 11.95 -7.69 -3.17
C GLU A 94 11.80 -9.18 -2.82
N LEU A 95 12.16 -9.59 -1.60
CA LEU A 95 12.04 -10.99 -1.15
C LEU A 95 10.58 -11.34 -0.87
N VAL A 96 9.82 -10.43 -0.26
CA VAL A 96 8.37 -10.61 -0.05
C VAL A 96 7.66 -10.74 -1.40
N LEU A 97 7.98 -9.87 -2.36
CA LEU A 97 7.39 -9.95 -3.70
C LEU A 97 7.84 -11.20 -4.47
N GLU A 98 9.08 -11.66 -4.29
CA GLU A 98 9.59 -12.89 -4.91
C GLU A 98 8.83 -14.13 -4.44
N VAL A 99 8.63 -14.27 -3.13
CA VAL A 99 7.81 -15.35 -2.55
C VAL A 99 6.38 -15.27 -3.08
N ALA A 100 5.80 -14.07 -3.12
CA ALA A 100 4.45 -13.87 -3.63
C ALA A 100 4.29 -14.25 -5.12
N ARG A 101 5.30 -13.96 -5.95
CA ARG A 101 5.32 -14.35 -7.36
C ARG A 101 5.42 -15.85 -7.51
N ARG A 102 6.38 -16.49 -6.85
CA ARG A 102 6.56 -17.95 -6.90
C ARG A 102 5.31 -18.70 -6.45
N TYR A 103 4.68 -18.26 -5.36
CA TYR A 103 3.42 -18.84 -4.92
C TYR A 103 2.33 -18.75 -6.00
N ARG A 104 2.21 -17.60 -6.67
CA ARG A 104 1.25 -17.43 -7.76
C ARG A 104 1.60 -18.27 -8.99
N GLU A 105 2.87 -18.35 -9.35
CA GLU A 105 3.37 -19.16 -10.46
C GLU A 105 3.06 -20.64 -10.24
N ASP A 106 3.34 -21.15 -9.04
CA ASP A 106 3.05 -22.53 -8.64
C ASP A 106 1.54 -22.84 -8.65
N MET A 107 0.74 -21.98 -8.00
CA MET A 107 -0.72 -22.16 -7.91
C MET A 107 -1.45 -22.13 -9.25
N PHE A 108 -0.94 -21.40 -10.23
CA PHE A 108 -1.59 -21.22 -11.55
C PHE A 108 -0.81 -21.83 -12.72
N GLY A 109 0.30 -22.54 -12.46
CA GLY A 109 1.16 -23.10 -13.50
C GLY A 109 1.73 -22.07 -14.48
N LEU A 110 2.00 -20.85 -14.01
CA LEU A 110 2.48 -19.76 -14.86
C LEU A 110 3.99 -19.85 -15.06
N GLN A 111 4.45 -19.49 -16.25
CA GLN A 111 5.88 -19.32 -16.51
C GLN A 111 6.35 -17.98 -15.93
N PRO A 112 7.57 -17.92 -15.37
CA PRO A 112 8.18 -16.66 -14.93
C PRO A 112 8.29 -15.69 -16.11
N ASP A 113 7.87 -14.43 -15.90
CA ASP A 113 8.14 -13.35 -16.86
C ASP A 113 9.53 -12.76 -16.54
N ASN A 114 10.36 -12.60 -17.58
CA ASN A 114 11.75 -12.18 -17.47
C ASN A 114 11.90 -10.69 -17.15
N ASP A 115 10.83 -9.88 -17.29
CA ASP A 115 10.84 -8.47 -16.90
C ASP A 115 10.67 -8.32 -15.39
N PHE A 116 11.80 -8.23 -14.68
CA PHE A 116 11.86 -8.08 -13.23
C PHE A 116 11.01 -6.92 -12.70
N ASN A 117 11.08 -5.74 -13.34
CA ASN A 117 10.38 -4.55 -12.86
C ASN A 117 8.87 -4.67 -13.08
N LYS A 118 8.46 -5.14 -14.26
CA LYS A 118 7.05 -5.39 -14.54
C LYS A 118 6.48 -6.46 -13.61
N CYS A 119 7.17 -7.58 -13.44
CA CYS A 119 6.79 -8.64 -12.51
C CYS A 119 6.62 -8.11 -11.07
N ASN A 120 7.58 -7.35 -10.58
CA ASN A 120 7.51 -6.72 -9.26
C ASN A 120 6.36 -5.70 -9.16
N ARG A 121 6.17 -4.81 -10.13
CA ARG A 121 5.03 -3.87 -10.13
C ARG A 121 3.70 -4.60 -10.01
N HIS A 122 3.49 -5.63 -10.85
CA HIS A 122 2.24 -6.38 -10.86
C HIS A 122 2.06 -7.20 -9.57
N ALA A 123 3.13 -7.71 -8.97
CA ALA A 123 3.09 -8.35 -7.65
C ALA A 123 2.75 -7.34 -6.55
N ALA A 124 3.41 -6.18 -6.51
CA ALA A 124 3.17 -5.09 -5.58
C ALA A 124 1.74 -4.57 -5.64
N TYR A 125 1.16 -4.40 -6.83
CA TYR A 125 -0.25 -4.02 -6.99
C TYR A 125 -1.18 -5.04 -6.33
N ARG A 126 -0.95 -6.34 -6.55
CA ARG A 126 -1.76 -7.39 -5.93
C ARG A 126 -1.55 -7.44 -4.41
N GLN A 127 -0.32 -7.27 -3.94
CA GLN A 127 -0.02 -7.25 -2.50
C GLN A 127 -0.69 -6.10 -1.79
N TYR A 128 -0.65 -4.89 -2.36
CA TYR A 128 -1.36 -3.76 -1.79
C TYR A 128 -2.86 -4.01 -1.68
N VAL A 129 -3.49 -4.52 -2.75
CA VAL A 129 -4.92 -4.82 -2.76
C VAL A 129 -5.26 -5.89 -1.72
N LEU A 130 -4.45 -6.95 -1.61
CA LEU A 130 -4.62 -7.99 -0.61
C LEU A 130 -4.46 -7.45 0.82
N TRP A 131 -3.47 -6.61 1.06
CA TRP A 131 -3.20 -6.01 2.37
C TRP A 131 -4.35 -5.11 2.84
N ILE A 132 -4.86 -4.25 1.95
CA ILE A 132 -5.89 -3.26 2.32
C ILE A 132 -7.31 -3.84 2.29
N HIS A 133 -7.60 -4.73 1.34
CA HIS A 133 -8.96 -5.20 1.08
C HIS A 133 -9.18 -6.68 1.39
N GLY A 134 -8.13 -7.44 1.68
CA GLY A 134 -8.21 -8.89 1.82
C GLY A 134 -8.53 -9.60 0.51
N HIS A 135 -9.15 -10.78 0.61
CA HIS A 135 -9.56 -11.56 -0.55
C HIS A 135 -10.83 -11.00 -1.19
N LEU A 136 -10.78 -10.69 -2.49
CA LEU A 136 -11.87 -10.04 -3.24
C LEU A 136 -12.66 -10.97 -4.18
N GLY A 137 -12.14 -12.16 -4.49
CA GLY A 137 -12.69 -13.06 -5.51
C GLY A 137 -12.34 -12.65 -6.96
N ALA A 138 -12.71 -13.49 -7.92
CA ALA A 138 -12.47 -13.23 -9.35
C ALA A 138 -13.35 -12.06 -9.85
N GLY A 139 -12.80 -11.23 -10.75
CA GLY A 139 -13.53 -10.11 -11.36
C GLY A 139 -13.65 -8.85 -10.49
N ASN A 140 -13.52 -8.94 -9.17
CA ASN A 140 -13.66 -7.81 -8.26
C ASN A 140 -12.34 -7.05 -8.09
N ARG A 141 -12.00 -6.20 -9.06
CA ARG A 141 -10.77 -5.39 -9.03
C ARG A 141 -10.98 -4.09 -8.24
N ARG A 142 -9.96 -3.68 -7.48
CA ARG A 142 -9.93 -2.40 -6.76
C ARG A 142 -8.82 -1.51 -7.30
N THR A 143 -9.13 -0.23 -7.48
CA THR A 143 -8.14 0.74 -7.87
C THR A 143 -7.23 1.10 -6.70
N ILE A 144 -5.93 1.16 -6.97
CA ILE A 144 -4.91 1.52 -5.99
C ILE A 144 -4.77 3.05 -5.97
N PRO A 145 -4.68 3.69 -4.80
CA PRO A 145 -4.47 5.13 -4.72
C PRO A 145 -3.21 5.61 -5.46
N SER A 146 -3.30 6.79 -6.07
CA SER A 146 -2.23 7.45 -6.83
C SER A 146 -0.90 7.51 -6.05
N CYS A 147 -0.93 7.92 -4.77
CA CYS A 147 0.27 7.95 -3.92
C CYS A 147 1.00 6.60 -3.84
N CYS A 148 0.26 5.49 -3.80
CA CYS A 148 0.79 4.14 -3.72
C CYS A 148 1.28 3.65 -5.09
N VAL A 149 0.51 3.91 -6.16
CA VAL A 149 0.92 3.55 -7.53
C VAL A 149 2.21 4.24 -7.92
N LEU A 150 2.34 5.54 -7.62
CA LEU A 150 3.55 6.32 -7.89
C LEU A 150 4.74 5.74 -7.14
N ARG A 151 4.60 5.48 -5.83
CA ARG A 151 5.67 4.90 -5.01
C ARG A 151 6.15 3.54 -5.55
N ILE A 152 5.23 2.69 -6.04
CA ILE A 152 5.56 1.40 -6.67
C ILE A 152 6.29 1.62 -8.00
N ARG A 153 5.83 2.55 -8.83
CA ARG A 153 6.45 2.86 -10.13
C ARG A 153 7.83 3.50 -9.96
N ASP A 154 8.05 4.27 -8.89
CA ASP A 154 9.36 4.85 -8.57
C ASP A 154 10.37 3.74 -8.20
N LYS A 155 9.93 2.71 -7.46
CA LYS A 155 10.78 1.56 -7.08
C LYS A 155 11.02 0.58 -8.24
N TYR A 156 10.00 0.35 -9.06
CA TYR A 156 10.04 -0.59 -10.20
C TYR A 156 9.64 0.11 -11.51
N PRO A 157 10.50 0.98 -12.05
CA PRO A 157 10.15 1.82 -13.18
C PRO A 157 10.00 1.03 -14.48
N ASP A 158 9.16 1.55 -15.37
CA ASP A 158 9.16 1.18 -16.79
C ASP A 158 10.11 2.14 -17.53
N PRO A 159 11.17 1.66 -18.19
CA PRO A 159 12.14 2.54 -18.87
C PRO A 159 11.51 3.44 -19.93
N LEU A 160 10.40 3.01 -20.55
CA LEU A 160 9.68 3.77 -21.57
C LEU A 160 8.47 4.53 -20.99
N GLY A 161 8.19 4.38 -19.69
CA GLY A 161 7.04 5.00 -19.03
C GLY A 161 5.69 4.48 -19.52
N HIS A 162 5.64 3.34 -20.21
CA HIS A 162 4.42 2.79 -20.78
C HIS A 162 3.64 1.99 -19.74
N TYR A 163 2.66 2.65 -19.11
CA TYR A 163 1.75 2.01 -18.15
C TYR A 163 0.35 1.88 -18.77
N VAL A 164 -0.20 0.66 -18.79
CA VAL A 164 -1.54 0.37 -19.35
C VAL A 164 -2.68 0.95 -18.49
N GLY A 165 -2.41 1.28 -17.23
CA GLY A 165 -3.40 1.80 -16.29
C GLY A 165 -4.34 0.73 -15.72
N PHE A 166 -5.40 1.17 -15.04
CA PHE A 166 -6.41 0.29 -14.46
C PHE A 166 -7.31 -0.31 -15.53
N ILE A 167 -7.41 -1.64 -15.54
CA ILE A 167 -8.35 -2.37 -16.40
C ILE A 167 -9.39 -3.00 -15.48
N ASP A 168 -10.65 -2.63 -15.69
CA ASP A 168 -11.78 -3.17 -14.93
C ASP A 168 -11.89 -4.69 -15.09
N GLY A 169 -12.42 -5.37 -14.08
CA GLY A 169 -12.71 -6.79 -14.17
C GLY A 169 -13.88 -6.99 -15.11
N ARG A 170 -13.65 -7.59 -16.29
CA ARG A 170 -14.77 -8.07 -17.11
C ARG A 170 -15.55 -9.08 -16.27
N LEU A 171 -16.77 -8.73 -15.87
CA LEU A 171 -17.80 -9.70 -15.55
C LEU A 171 -18.02 -10.51 -16.84
N GLY A 172 -17.54 -11.75 -16.84
CA GLY A 172 -18.02 -12.76 -17.78
C GLY A 172 -19.32 -13.34 -17.25
#